data_AF-A0A931TNR7-F1
#
_entry.id   AF-A0A931TNR7-F1
#
_cell.length_a   1.000
_cell.length_b   1.000
_cell.length_c   1.000
_cell.angle_alpha   90.00
_cell.angle_beta   90.00
_cell.angle_gamma   90.00
#
_symmetry.space_group_name_H-M   'P 1'
#
loop_
_entity.id
_entity.type
_entity.pdbx_description
1 polymer ?
#
loop_
_entity_poly.entity_id
_entity_poly.type
_entity_poly.pdbx_seq_one_letter_code
_entity_poly.pdbx_strand_id
1 'polypeptide(L)' 'MNNKLAALQGIVEGGDAKPTAQSYEVFKELSARLDKELARLDAALRTDVEAFNKLLRGKRLEPVLAAATKAATTEP' A
#
# COMPACT_ATOMS: atom_id res chain seq x y z
N MET A 1 -2.23 -6.19 2.06
CA MET A 1 -1.05 -5.71 1.31
C MET A 1 -0.95 -6.25 -0.13
N ASN A 2 -1.72 -7.28 -0.52
CA ASN A 2 -1.74 -7.81 -1.90
C ASN A 2 -2.48 -6.96 -2.96
N ASN A 3 -3.19 -5.89 -2.57
CA ASN A 3 -4.08 -5.18 -3.51
C ASN A 3 -3.37 -4.13 -4.38
N LYS A 4 -2.20 -3.61 -3.98
CA LYS A 4 -1.50 -2.56 -4.76
C LYS A 4 -0.66 -3.12 -5.90
N LEU A 5 -0.09 -4.32 -5.74
CA LEU A 5 0.55 -5.07 -6.82
C LEU A 5 -0.45 -5.50 -7.89
N ALA A 6 -1.65 -5.93 -7.49
CA ALA A 6 -2.73 -6.25 -8.42
C ALA A 6 -3.17 -5.01 -9.25
N ALA A 7 -3.16 -3.82 -8.65
CA ALA A 7 -3.48 -2.58 -9.36
C ALA A 7 -2.39 -2.14 -10.36
N LEU A 8 -1.11 -2.40 -10.05
CA LEU A 8 0.01 -2.11 -10.97
C LEU A 8 -0.03 -2.97 -12.23
N GLN A 9 -0.50 -4.21 -12.13
CA GLN A 9 -0.64 -5.11 -13.26
C GLN A 9 -1.63 -4.58 -14.32
N GLY A 10 -2.70 -3.91 -13.89
CA GLY A 10 -3.69 -3.30 -14.78
C GLY A 10 -3.23 -2.03 -15.51
N ILE A 11 -2.14 -1.39 -15.09
CA ILE A 11 -1.61 -0.18 -15.74
C ILE A 11 -0.74 -0.52 -16.97
N VAL A 12 -0.09 -1.69 -16.97
CA VAL A 12 0.74 -2.15 -18.11
C VAL A 12 -0.11 -2.59 -19.30
N GLU A 13 -1.36 -2.97 -19.06
CA GLU A 13 -2.31 -3.42 -20.08
C GLU A 13 -2.98 -2.27 -20.85
N GLY A 14 -2.81 -1.01 -20.43
CA GLY A 14 -3.54 0.16 -20.95
C GLY A 14 -2.90 0.93 -22.11
N GLY A 15 -1.76 0.48 -22.66
CA GLY A 15 -1.12 1.14 -23.80
C GLY A 15 -1.51 0.48 -25.13
N ASP A 16 -2.14 1.23 -26.04
CA ASP A 16 -2.55 0.81 -27.41
C ASP A 16 -1.41 0.26 -28.30
N ALA A 17 -0.17 0.25 -27.81
CA ALA A 17 0.98 -0.41 -28.42
C ALA A 17 1.66 -1.34 -27.40
N LYS A 18 1.89 -2.59 -27.80
CA LYS A 18 2.59 -3.61 -27.00
C LYS A 18 3.90 -3.01 -26.46
N PRO A 19 4.10 -2.88 -25.14
CA PRO A 19 5.29 -2.26 -24.60
C PRO A 19 6.54 -2.96 -25.15
N THR A 20 7.56 -2.18 -25.52
CA THR A 20 8.83 -2.78 -25.96
C THR A 20 9.47 -3.54 -24.80
N ALA A 21 10.33 -4.53 -25.06
CA ALA A 21 11.01 -5.29 -24.01
C ALA A 21 11.72 -4.36 -22.99
N GLN A 22 12.26 -3.24 -23.45
CA GLN A 22 12.88 -2.21 -22.61
C GLN A 22 11.87 -1.51 -21.68
N SER A 23 10.66 -1.23 -22.17
CA SER A 23 9.60 -0.60 -21.37
C SER A 23 9.11 -1.50 -20.23
N TYR A 24 9.07 -2.82 -20.44
CA TYR A 24 8.74 -3.78 -19.37
C TYR A 24 9.80 -3.83 -18.27
N GLU A 25 11.09 -3.79 -18.62
CA GLU A 25 12.16 -3.77 -17.62
C GLU A 25 12.16 -2.49 -16.78
N VAL A 26 11.95 -1.33 -17.40
CA VAL A 26 11.80 -0.05 -16.68
C VAL A 26 10.57 -0.10 -15.77
N PHE A 27 9.43 -0.61 -16.26
CA PHE A 27 8.23 -0.75 -15.43
C PHE A 27 8.47 -1.65 -14.22
N LYS A 28 9.14 -2.79 -14.41
CA LYS A 28 9.47 -3.73 -13.33
C LYS A 28 10.40 -3.09 -12.30
N GLU A 29 11.39 -2.34 -12.75
CA GLU A 29 12.30 -1.62 -11.87
C GLU A 29 11.56 -0.55 -11.04
N LEU A 30 10.74 0.28 -11.68
CA LEU A 30 9.96 1.32 -10.99
C LEU A 30 8.95 0.71 -10.01
N SER A 31 8.30 -0.39 -10.40
CA SER A 31 7.39 -1.13 -9.51
C SER A 31 8.12 -1.66 -8.28
N ALA A 32 9.28 -2.28 -8.46
CA ALA A 32 10.08 -2.78 -7.34
C ALA A 32 10.58 -1.67 -6.42
N ARG A 33 10.88 -0.47 -6.95
CA ARG A 33 11.20 0.72 -6.13
C ARG A 33 9.99 1.20 -5.34
N LEU A 34 8.83 1.28 -5.99
CA LEU A 34 7.57 1.66 -5.34
C LEU A 34 7.19 0.70 -4.21
N ASP A 35 7.35 -0.61 -4.42
CA ASP A 35 7.10 -1.62 -3.39
C ASP A 35 7.97 -1.41 -2.14
N LYS A 36 9.24 -1.03 -2.33
CA LYS A 36 10.14 -0.71 -1.21
C LYS A 36 9.66 0.51 -0.42
N GLU A 37 9.25 1.58 -1.10
CA GLU A 37 8.74 2.77 -0.41
C GLU A 37 7.40 2.49 0.30
N LEU A 38 6.52 1.71 -0.32
CA LEU A 38 5.27 1.28 0.32
C LEU A 38 5.53 0.41 1.55
N ALA A 39 6.51 -0.49 1.50
CA ALA A 39 6.89 -1.32 2.65
C ALA A 39 7.46 -0.47 3.80
N ARG A 40 8.26 0.56 3.49
CA ARG A 40 8.76 1.50 4.51
C ARG A 40 7.64 2.30 5.14
N LEU A 41 6.72 2.81 4.33
CA LEU A 41 5.55 3.54 4.83
C LEU A 41 4.68 2.66 5.74
N ASP A 42 4.44 1.42 5.34
CA ASP A 42 3.67 0.45 6.12
C ASP A 42 4.36 0.10 7.46
N ALA A 43 5.68 -0.06 7.45
CA ALA A 43 6.47 -0.27 8.67
C ALA A 43 6.43 0.94 9.62
N ALA A 44 6.58 2.15 9.08
CA ALA A 44 6.49 3.39 9.86
C ALA A 44 5.08 3.56 10.46
N LEU A 45 4.03 3.38 9.65
CA LEU A 45 2.65 3.46 10.12
C LEU A 45 2.36 2.43 11.22
N ARG A 46 2.80 1.18 11.09
CA ARG A 46 2.61 0.18 12.16
C ARG A 46 3.29 0.60 13.46
N THR A 47 4.53 1.06 13.36
CA THR A 47 5.34 1.43 14.53
C THR A 47 4.77 2.66 15.22
N ASP A 48 4.51 3.71 14.44
CA ASP A 48 4.12 5.02 14.98
C ASP A 48 2.66 5.02 15.45
N VAL A 49 1.75 4.34 14.74
CA VAL A 49 0.35 4.22 15.19
C VAL A 49 0.26 3.35 16.44
N GLU A 50 1.04 2.28 16.56
CA GLU A 50 1.06 1.49 17.80
C GLU A 50 1.61 2.30 18.98
N ALA A 51 2.71 3.03 18.77
CA ALA A 51 3.28 3.91 19.78
C ALA A 51 2.28 5.00 20.20
N PHE A 52 1.60 5.62 19.24
CA PHE A 52 0.58 6.63 19.51
C PHE A 52 -0.63 6.03 20.26
N ASN A 53 -1.10 4.84 19.87
CA ASN A 53 -2.19 4.14 20.54
C ASN A 53 -1.86 3.74 21.98
N LYS A 54 -0.59 3.43 22.29
CA LYS A 54 -0.14 3.24 23.67
C LYS A 54 -0.29 4.52 24.50
N LEU A 55 0.05 5.68 23.93
CA LEU A 55 -0.13 6.97 24.60
C LEU A 55 -1.62 7.31 24.83
N LEU A 56 -2.48 7.03 23.84
CA LEU A 56 -3.93 7.24 23.96
C LEU A 56 -4.54 6.39 25.08
N ARG A 57 -4.17 5.11 25.17
CA ARG A 57 -4.60 4.23 26.26
C ARG A 57 -4.16 4.73 27.63
N GLY A 58 -2.95 5.28 27.74
CA GLY A 58 -2.47 5.94 28.96
C GLY A 58 -3.33 7.13 29.40
N LYS A 59 -4.03 7.76 28.45
CA LYS A 59 -4.98 8.86 28.69
C LYS A 59 -6.45 8.41 28.71
N ARG A 60 -6.72 7.09 28.67
CA ARG A 60 -8.07 6.50 28.55
C ARG A 60 -8.83 6.99 27.30
N LEU A 61 -8.10 7.25 26.21
CA LEU A 61 -8.67 7.63 24.92
C LEU A 61 -8.68 6.43 23.96
N GLU A 62 -9.63 6.43 23.04
CA GLU A 62 -9.80 5.38 22.03
C GLU A 62 -8.61 5.36 21.05
N PRO A 63 -8.10 4.17 20.67
CA PRO A 63 -7.04 4.03 19.67
C PRO A 63 -7.48 4.55 18.29
N VAL A 64 -6.52 5.08 17.54
CA VAL A 64 -6.73 5.40 16.12
C VAL A 64 -6.37 4.20 15.25
N LEU A 65 -7.15 3.99 14.20
CA LEU A 65 -6.86 2.99 13.19
C LEU A 65 -5.76 3.51 12.26
N ALA A 66 -4.69 2.75 12.08
CA ALA A 66 -3.76 2.97 10.98
C ALA A 66 -4.56 2.78 9.68
N ALA A 67 -4.46 3.72 8.74
CA ALA A 67 -5.20 3.65 7.49
C ALA A 67 -4.73 2.45 6.64
N ALA A 68 -5.34 1.30 6.87
CA ALA A 68 -5.43 0.20 5.93
C ALA A 68 -6.91 -0.20 5.87
N THR A 69 -7.54 0.14 4.74
CA THR A 69 -8.54 -0.72 4.11
C THR A 69 -9.68 -1.15 5.05
N LYS A 70 -10.73 -0.33 5.09
CA LYS A 70 -12.09 -0.83 5.32
C LYS A 70 -12.37 -1.92 4.28
N ALA A 71 -12.05 -3.17 4.58
CA ALA A 71 -12.57 -4.32 3.86
C ALA A 71 -13.99 -4.57 4.36
N ALA A 72 -14.89 -4.80 3.40
CA ALA A 72 -16.23 -5.33 3.60
C ALA A 72 -17.17 -4.48 4.48
N THR A 73 -17.70 -3.38 3.90
CA THR A 73 -19.15 -3.18 4.06
C THR A 73 -19.80 -4.13 3.08
N THR A 74 -20.17 -5.28 3.62
CA THR A 74 -21.40 -6.02 3.32
C THR A 74 -22.46 -5.14 2.66
N GLU A 75 -22.97 -5.53 1.51
CA GLU A 75 -24.40 -5.67 1.23
C GLU A 75 -24.62 -6.25 -0.20
N PRO A 76 -25.81 -6.82 -0.48
CA PRO A 76 -26.02 -8.20 -0.93
C PRO A 76 -25.88 -8.46 -2.43
#